data_AF-A0A7D5MDU6-F1
#
_entry.id   AF-A0A7D5MDU6-F1
#
_cell.length_a   1.000
_cell.length_b   1.000
_cell.length_c   1.000
_cell.angle_alpha   90.00
_cell.angle_beta   90.00
_cell.angle_gamma   90.00
#
_symmetry.space_group_name_H-M   'P 1'
#
loop_
_entity.id
_entity.type
_entity.pdbx_description
1 polymer ?
#
loop_
_entity_poly.entity_id
_entity_poly.type
_entity_poly.pdbx_seq_one_letter_code
_entity_poly.pdbx_strand_id
1 'polypeptide(L)'
;MLTKLKTIDPSKVRKLEGKILDADNLDGICENCLFDIEYEAGPGLIKKLELKSYSQSTINNILFSTKFKNQFKAYLADANNMNSFEYIFNSKKVNDLNFIKSKFKELFQQDNYKIYDDILKANPNSTVFSSIGINTKGQFIQAVNKTGHDHDLYNFINKL
;
A
#
# COMPACT_ATOMS: atom_id res chain seq x y z
N MET A 1 -7.11 6.47 -14.08
CA MET A 1 -7.98 5.76 -13.10
C MET A 1 -9.13 5.00 -13.76
N LEU A 2 -10.04 5.66 -14.50
CA LEU A 2 -11.17 4.98 -15.18
C LEU A 2 -10.72 3.80 -16.06
N THR A 3 -9.57 3.92 -16.71
CA THR A 3 -8.96 2.83 -17.50
C THR A 3 -8.67 1.59 -16.66
N LYS A 4 -8.22 1.72 -15.40
CA LYS A 4 -8.05 0.57 -14.49
C LYS A 4 -9.37 -0.10 -14.16
N LEU A 5 -10.38 0.71 -13.87
CA LEU A 5 -11.70 0.19 -13.50
C LEU A 5 -12.31 -0.63 -14.65
N LYS A 6 -12.08 -0.20 -15.89
CA LYS A 6 -12.51 -0.93 -17.09
C LYS A 6 -11.82 -2.28 -17.28
N THR A 7 -10.68 -2.54 -16.63
CA THR A 7 -10.01 -3.86 -16.70
C THR A 7 -10.51 -4.85 -15.66
N ILE A 8 -11.36 -4.41 -14.72
CA ILE A 8 -11.90 -5.27 -13.67
C ILE A 8 -13.27 -5.77 -14.14
N ASP A 9 -13.45 -7.09 -14.17
CA ASP A 9 -14.76 -7.69 -14.39
C ASP A 9 -15.68 -7.34 -13.20
N PRO A 10 -16.80 -6.63 -13.44
CA PRO A 10 -17.71 -6.25 -12.36
C PRO A 10 -18.24 -7.44 -11.55
N SER A 11 -18.38 -8.62 -12.16
CA SER A 11 -18.82 -9.84 -11.46
C SER A 11 -17.79 -10.38 -10.47
N LYS A 12 -16.54 -9.92 -10.56
CA LYS A 12 -15.43 -10.27 -9.66
C LYS A 12 -15.22 -9.25 -8.56
N VAL A 13 -15.95 -8.14 -8.56
CA VAL A 13 -15.92 -7.17 -7.46
C VAL A 13 -16.62 -7.77 -6.25
N ARG A 14 -15.91 -7.79 -5.11
CA ARG A 14 -16.39 -8.38 -3.86
C ARG A 14 -16.90 -7.31 -2.90
N LYS A 15 -16.19 -6.19 -2.81
CA LYS A 15 -16.51 -5.07 -1.91
C LYS A 15 -16.14 -3.74 -2.56
N LEU A 16 -16.93 -2.72 -2.28
CA LEU A 16 -16.65 -1.31 -2.57
C LEU A 16 -16.64 -0.55 -1.26
N GLU A 17 -15.70 0.38 -1.08
CA GLU A 17 -15.53 1.17 0.16
C GLU A 17 -15.51 0.28 1.43
N GLY A 18 -14.84 -0.86 1.35
CA GLY A 18 -14.82 -1.87 2.40
C GLY A 18 -13.79 -1.57 3.48
N LYS A 19 -14.02 -2.02 4.71
CA LYS A 19 -13.00 -1.92 5.77
C LYS A 19 -11.78 -2.77 5.41
N ILE A 20 -10.58 -2.20 5.55
CA ILE A 20 -9.31 -2.92 5.32
C ILE A 20 -9.18 -4.06 6.32
N LEU A 21 -9.60 -3.81 7.56
CA LEU A 21 -9.53 -4.72 8.69
C LEU A 21 -10.91 -4.83 9.34
N ASP A 22 -11.41 -6.06 9.44
CA ASP A 22 -12.66 -6.40 10.13
C ASP A 22 -12.39 -7.06 11.51
N ALA A 23 -11.12 -7.14 11.96
CA ALA A 23 -10.70 -7.92 13.13
C ALA A 23 -10.31 -7.06 14.34
N ASP A 24 -10.91 -7.39 15.50
CA ASP A 24 -10.72 -6.77 16.84
C ASP A 24 -9.26 -6.67 17.35
N ASN A 25 -8.30 -7.27 16.65
CA ASN A 25 -6.89 -7.38 17.09
C ASN A 25 -5.94 -6.40 16.38
N LEU A 26 -6.42 -5.59 15.43
CA LEU A 26 -5.59 -4.67 14.62
C LEU A 26 -6.00 -3.19 14.74
N ASP A 27 -6.96 -2.89 15.62
CA ASP A 27 -7.47 -1.54 15.87
C ASP A 27 -6.38 -0.52 16.27
N GLY A 28 -5.24 -0.99 16.78
CA GLY A 28 -4.10 -0.14 17.14
C GLY A 28 -3.41 0.56 15.95
N ILE A 29 -3.66 0.12 14.70
CA ILE A 29 -3.07 0.77 13.51
C ILE A 29 -4.02 1.79 12.88
N CYS A 30 -5.28 1.42 12.62
CA CYS A 30 -6.27 2.33 12.06
C CYS A 30 -7.70 1.86 12.27
N GLU A 31 -8.50 2.66 12.98
CA GLU A 31 -9.93 2.47 13.12
C GLU A 31 -10.68 2.91 11.85
N ASN A 32 -11.60 2.08 11.34
CA ASN A 32 -12.45 2.37 10.17
C ASN A 32 -11.68 2.77 8.89
N CYS A 33 -10.44 2.29 8.73
CA CYS A 33 -9.74 2.45 7.48
C CYS A 33 -10.40 1.64 6.36
N LEU A 34 -10.70 2.30 5.24
CA LEU A 34 -11.39 1.70 4.10
C LEU A 34 -10.44 1.51 2.90
N PHE A 35 -10.84 0.62 1.99
CA PHE A 35 -10.31 0.52 0.64
C PHE A 35 -11.38 0.79 -0.39
N ASP A 36 -10.98 1.31 -1.55
CA ASP A 36 -11.95 1.68 -2.58
C ASP A 36 -12.61 0.46 -3.22
N ILE A 37 -11.82 -0.54 -3.66
CA ILE A 37 -12.33 -1.74 -4.33
C ILE A 37 -11.57 -3.00 -3.91
N GLU A 38 -12.29 -4.08 -3.62
CA GLU A 38 -11.74 -5.44 -3.52
C GLU A 38 -12.34 -6.29 -4.62
N TYR A 39 -11.49 -7.04 -5.32
CA TYR A 39 -11.91 -7.91 -6.42
C TYR A 39 -11.07 -9.19 -6.50
N GLU A 40 -11.63 -10.22 -7.13
CA GLU A 40 -10.93 -11.46 -7.43
C GLU A 40 -10.25 -11.36 -8.81
N ALA A 41 -8.92 -11.25 -8.82
CA ALA A 41 -8.12 -11.13 -10.03
C ALA A 41 -7.85 -12.48 -10.72
N GLY A 42 -8.23 -13.58 -10.08
CA GLY A 42 -8.10 -14.97 -10.52
C GLY A 42 -8.52 -15.90 -9.38
N PRO A 43 -8.68 -17.21 -9.61
CA PRO A 43 -9.19 -18.14 -8.59
C PRO A 43 -8.44 -18.01 -7.25
N GLY A 44 -9.12 -17.49 -6.23
CA GLY A 44 -8.57 -17.27 -4.89
C GLY A 44 -7.57 -16.10 -4.76
N LEU A 45 -7.24 -15.40 -5.84
CA LEU A 45 -6.35 -14.24 -5.83
C LEU A 45 -7.15 -12.96 -5.61
N ILE A 46 -7.18 -12.50 -4.36
CA ILE A 46 -7.89 -11.29 -3.96
C ILE A 46 -6.95 -10.10 -4.01
N LYS A 47 -7.41 -9.01 -4.64
CA LYS A 47 -6.70 -7.73 -4.73
C LYS A 47 -7.53 -6.59 -4.17
N LYS A 48 -6.88 -5.71 -3.42
CA LYS A 48 -7.40 -4.43 -2.94
C LYS A 48 -6.83 -3.28 -3.78
N LEU A 49 -7.69 -2.39 -4.25
CA LEU A 49 -7.32 -1.26 -5.08
C LEU A 49 -7.62 0.04 -4.32
N GLU A 50 -6.63 0.92 -4.27
CA GLU A 50 -6.74 2.25 -3.70
C GLU A 50 -6.49 3.30 -4.79
N LEU A 51 -7.51 4.11 -5.08
CA LEU A 51 -7.53 5.12 -6.12
C LEU A 51 -7.23 6.50 -5.51
N LYS A 52 -6.13 7.13 -5.93
CA LYS A 52 -5.70 8.42 -5.39
C LYS A 52 -5.77 9.53 -6.43
N SER A 53 -6.61 10.53 -6.18
CA SER A 53 -6.63 11.81 -6.92
C SER A 53 -5.80 12.90 -6.26
N TYR A 54 -4.64 12.53 -5.71
CA TYR A 54 -3.78 13.45 -4.98
C TYR A 54 -3.02 14.39 -5.91
N SER A 55 -2.94 15.67 -5.53
CA SER A 55 -2.03 16.64 -6.15
C SER A 55 -0.60 16.37 -5.70
N GLN A 56 0.38 16.94 -6.42
CA GLN A 56 1.78 16.92 -6.00
C GLN A 56 1.97 17.48 -4.57
N SER A 57 1.25 18.55 -4.21
CA SER A 57 1.28 19.12 -2.85
C SER A 57 0.75 18.13 -1.81
N THR A 58 -0.33 17.41 -2.11
CA THR A 58 -0.85 16.37 -1.21
C THR A 58 0.16 15.24 -1.02
N ILE A 59 0.83 14.82 -2.10
CA ILE A 59 1.84 13.75 -2.07
C ILE A 59 3.07 14.16 -1.26
N ASN A 60 3.49 15.43 -1.34
CA ASN A 60 4.54 15.99 -0.47
C ASN A 60 4.17 15.92 1.02
N ASN A 61 2.88 15.90 1.36
CA ASN A 61 2.42 15.96 2.75
C ASN A 61 2.01 14.61 3.34
N ILE A 62 2.12 13.50 2.60
CA ILE A 62 1.71 12.17 3.11
C ILE A 62 2.47 11.75 4.37
N LEU A 63 3.74 12.14 4.48
CA LEU A 63 4.59 11.80 5.62
C LEU A 63 4.16 12.48 6.94
N PHE A 64 3.43 13.60 6.84
CA PHE A 64 2.91 14.36 7.97
C PHE A 64 1.46 13.99 8.32
N SER A 65 0.77 13.26 7.45
CA SER A 65 -0.63 12.89 7.66
C SER A 65 -0.74 11.62 8.50
N THR A 66 -1.08 11.76 9.79
CA THR A 66 -1.34 10.61 10.68
C THR A 66 -2.39 9.67 10.10
N LYS A 67 -3.48 10.22 9.54
CA LYS A 67 -4.54 9.43 8.89
C LYS A 67 -3.99 8.59 7.74
N PHE A 68 -3.19 9.19 6.85
CA PHE A 68 -2.60 8.46 5.72
C PHE A 68 -1.64 7.38 6.21
N LYS A 69 -0.75 7.69 7.15
CA LYS A 69 0.24 6.73 7.68
C LYS A 69 -0.44 5.52 8.32
N ASN A 70 -1.50 5.76 9.09
CA ASN A 70 -2.29 4.71 9.73
C ASN A 70 -3.00 3.83 8.68
N GLN A 71 -3.62 4.43 7.66
CA GLN A 71 -4.24 3.68 6.58
C GLN A 71 -3.23 2.86 5.77
N PHE A 72 -2.10 3.46 5.42
CA PHE A 72 -1.04 2.76 4.69
C PHE A 72 -0.48 1.57 5.49
N LYS A 73 -0.31 1.75 6.81
CA LYS A 73 0.10 0.66 7.69
C LYS A 73 -0.96 -0.45 7.75
N ALA A 74 -2.24 -0.11 7.82
CA ALA A 74 -3.31 -1.10 7.82
C ALA A 74 -3.30 -1.93 6.53
N TYR A 75 -3.07 -1.30 5.38
CA TYR A 75 -2.90 -2.00 4.10
C TYR A 75 -1.78 -3.03 4.12
N LEU A 76 -0.59 -2.65 4.60
CA LEU A 76 0.56 -3.55 4.67
C LEU A 76 0.33 -4.70 5.67
N ALA A 77 -0.31 -4.43 6.80
CA ALA A 77 -0.58 -5.43 7.83
C ALA A 77 -1.62 -6.46 7.40
N ASP A 78 -2.63 -6.04 6.63
CA ASP A 78 -3.68 -6.90 6.10
C ASP A 78 -3.27 -7.66 4.83
N ALA A 79 -2.34 -7.13 4.05
CA ALA A 79 -1.95 -7.71 2.78
C ALA A 79 -1.32 -9.10 2.94
N ASN A 80 -1.89 -10.09 2.24
CA ASN A 80 -1.29 -11.43 2.14
C ASN A 80 0.10 -11.40 1.47
N ASN A 81 0.32 -10.50 0.51
CA ASN A 81 1.61 -10.27 -0.11
C ASN A 81 1.65 -8.87 -0.74
N MET A 82 2.81 -8.40 -1.20
CA MET A 82 2.95 -7.08 -1.83
C MET A 82 2.10 -6.91 -3.10
N ASN A 83 1.67 -8.00 -3.74
CA ASN A 83 0.83 -7.97 -4.93
C ASN A 83 -0.68 -8.02 -4.61
N SER A 84 -1.06 -8.16 -3.34
CA SER A 84 -2.47 -8.19 -2.90
C SER A 84 -3.10 -6.81 -2.81
N PHE A 85 -2.33 -5.72 -2.93
CA PHE A 85 -2.88 -4.37 -2.97
C PHE A 85 -2.16 -3.48 -3.97
N GLU A 86 -2.87 -2.48 -4.49
CA GLU A 86 -2.35 -1.53 -5.48
C GLU A 86 -2.85 -0.12 -5.18
N TYR A 87 -1.94 0.86 -5.16
CA TYR A 87 -2.24 2.29 -5.19
C TYR A 87 -2.17 2.80 -6.63
N ILE A 88 -3.28 3.32 -7.16
CA ILE A 88 -3.37 3.92 -8.49
C ILE A 88 -3.57 5.42 -8.38
N PHE A 89 -2.53 6.17 -8.73
CA PHE A 89 -2.57 7.63 -8.76
C PHE A 89 -3.13 8.16 -10.08
N ASN A 90 -3.93 9.22 -10.00
CA ASN A 90 -4.45 9.91 -11.18
C ASN A 90 -3.34 10.67 -11.91
N SER A 91 -2.99 10.21 -13.11
CA SER A 91 -1.92 10.80 -13.95
C SER A 91 -2.15 12.27 -14.29
N LYS A 92 -3.42 12.72 -14.32
CA LYS A 92 -3.80 14.13 -14.54
C LYS A 92 -3.51 15.04 -13.34
N LYS A 93 -3.32 14.47 -12.14
CA LYS A 93 -3.03 15.23 -10.90
C LYS A 93 -1.55 15.15 -10.50
N VAL A 94 -0.91 14.01 -10.79
CA VAL A 94 0.52 13.78 -10.62
C VAL A 94 0.99 12.84 -11.73
N ASN A 95 1.97 13.27 -12.53
CA ASN A 95 2.46 12.44 -13.64
C ASN A 95 3.83 11.81 -13.34
N ASP A 96 4.61 12.30 -12.39
CA ASP A 96 5.91 11.69 -12.11
C ASP A 96 5.76 10.50 -11.12
N LEU A 97 5.88 9.28 -11.63
CA LEU A 97 5.79 8.07 -10.80
C LEU A 97 7.00 7.92 -9.87
N ASN A 98 8.18 8.35 -10.30
CA ASN A 98 9.39 8.30 -9.48
C ASN A 98 9.28 9.28 -8.31
N PHE A 99 8.68 10.45 -8.53
CA PHE A 99 8.34 11.37 -7.44
C PHE A 99 7.39 10.75 -6.41
N ILE A 100 6.37 9.99 -6.84
CA ILE A 100 5.47 9.31 -5.90
C ILE A 100 6.25 8.25 -5.11
N LYS A 101 7.00 7.39 -5.79
CA LYS A 101 7.80 6.34 -5.16
C LYS A 101 8.86 6.91 -4.21
N SER A 102 9.44 8.08 -4.50
CA SER A 102 10.37 8.76 -3.60
C SER A 102 9.70 9.26 -2.32
N LYS A 103 8.46 9.76 -2.39
CA LYS A 103 7.69 10.11 -1.18
C LYS A 103 7.29 8.90 -0.34
N PHE A 104 7.01 7.76 -0.97
CA PHE A 104 6.84 6.50 -0.22
C PHE A 104 8.16 5.99 0.37
N LYS A 105 9.30 6.19 -0.31
CA LYS A 105 10.62 5.90 0.26
C LYS A 105 10.87 6.71 1.53
N GLU A 106 10.62 8.03 1.51
CA GLU A 106 10.70 8.88 2.71
C GLU A 106 9.79 8.36 3.83
N LEU A 107 8.57 7.93 3.49
CA LEU A 107 7.64 7.34 4.45
C LEU A 107 8.18 6.03 5.05
N PHE A 108 8.78 5.15 4.25
CA PHE A 108 9.38 3.92 4.73
C PHE A 108 10.61 4.16 5.62
N GLN A 109 11.34 5.26 5.40
CA GLN A 109 12.52 5.63 6.18
C GLN A 109 12.17 6.29 7.53
N GLN A 110 10.95 6.79 7.71
CA GLN A 110 10.56 7.51 8.92
C GLN A 110 10.78 6.70 10.20
N ASP A 111 11.14 7.44 11.25
CA ASP A 111 11.32 6.95 12.62
C ASP A 111 12.20 5.70 12.70
N ASN A 112 13.29 5.67 11.91
CA ASN A 112 14.21 4.54 11.80
C ASN A 112 13.49 3.26 11.31
N TYR A 113 12.79 3.39 10.18
CA TYR A 113 12.09 2.30 9.51
C TYR A 113 11.04 1.63 10.40
N LYS A 114 10.41 2.43 11.30
CA LYS A 114 9.46 1.97 12.30
C LYS A 114 8.27 1.22 11.69
N ILE A 115 7.91 1.56 10.45
CA ILE A 115 6.83 0.89 9.73
C ILE A 115 7.03 -0.63 9.67
N TYR A 116 8.26 -1.11 9.45
CA TYR A 116 8.55 -2.55 9.42
C TYR A 116 8.12 -3.23 10.73
N ASP A 117 8.48 -2.63 11.87
CA ASP A 117 8.16 -3.16 13.19
C ASP A 117 6.66 -3.02 13.50
N ASP A 118 6.05 -1.88 13.14
CA ASP A 118 4.63 -1.64 13.36
C ASP A 118 3.75 -2.67 12.63
N ILE A 119 4.12 -3.04 11.39
CA ILE A 119 3.40 -4.06 10.61
C ILE A 119 3.48 -5.43 11.27
N LEU A 120 4.70 -5.88 11.63
CA LEU A 120 4.89 -7.19 12.25
C LEU A 120 4.34 -7.25 13.68
N LYS A 121 4.32 -6.13 14.41
CA LYS A 121 3.69 -6.06 15.72
C LYS A 121 2.17 -6.24 15.62
N ALA A 122 1.55 -5.59 14.64
CA ALA A 122 0.11 -5.68 14.47
C ALA A 122 -0.28 -7.06 13.91
N ASN A 123 0.42 -7.54 12.89
CA ASN A 123 0.23 -8.88 12.36
C ASN A 123 1.56 -9.65 12.33
N PRO A 124 1.88 -10.41 13.41
CA PRO A 124 3.09 -11.23 13.48
C PRO A 124 3.20 -12.31 12.41
N ASN A 125 2.06 -12.69 11.82
CA ASN A 125 1.98 -13.67 10.74
C ASN A 125 1.96 -13.02 9.35
N SER A 126 2.13 -11.69 9.25
CA SER A 126 2.17 -11.01 7.97
C SER A 126 3.32 -11.55 7.12
N THR A 127 3.01 -11.87 5.87
CA THR A 127 4.00 -12.31 4.87
C THR A 127 4.25 -11.24 3.80
N VAL A 128 3.77 -10.01 4.04
CA VAL A 128 3.85 -8.92 3.07
C VAL A 128 5.30 -8.68 2.61
N PHE A 129 6.25 -8.56 3.52
CA PHE A 129 7.66 -8.32 3.17
C PHE A 129 8.38 -9.58 2.70
N SER A 130 8.14 -10.74 3.33
CA SER A 130 8.80 -11.99 2.94
C SER A 130 8.37 -12.46 1.54
N SER A 131 7.17 -12.09 1.09
CA SER A 131 6.70 -12.34 -0.28
C SER A 131 7.57 -11.73 -1.39
N ILE A 132 8.38 -10.72 -1.05
CA ILE A 132 9.35 -10.07 -1.95
C ILE A 132 10.80 -10.27 -1.49
N GLY A 133 11.05 -11.33 -0.70
CA GLY A 133 12.40 -11.72 -0.27
C GLY A 133 12.97 -10.91 0.91
N ILE A 134 12.17 -10.07 1.58
CA ILE A 134 12.59 -9.31 2.76
C ILE A 134 12.17 -10.07 4.02
N ASN A 135 13.14 -10.75 4.65
CA ASN A 135 12.91 -11.59 5.83
C ASN A 135 13.42 -10.97 7.13
N THR A 136 14.17 -9.86 7.04
CA THR A 136 14.76 -9.17 8.19
C THR A 136 14.65 -7.66 8.04
N LYS A 137 14.68 -6.93 9.17
CA LYS A 137 14.72 -5.45 9.15
C LYS A 137 15.94 -4.92 8.39
N GLY A 138 17.08 -5.61 8.46
CA GLY A 138 18.27 -5.26 7.68
C GLY A 138 18.03 -5.32 6.17
N GLN A 139 17.38 -6.38 5.69
CA GLN A 139 16.98 -6.50 4.28
C GLN A 139 15.94 -5.43 3.89
N PHE A 140 15.01 -5.09 4.79
CA PHE A 140 14.05 -4.01 4.55
C PHE A 140 14.75 -2.67 4.36
N ILE A 141 15.69 -2.33 5.24
CA ILE A 141 16.51 -1.10 5.15
C ILE A 141 17.29 -1.06 3.83
N GLN A 142 17.90 -2.18 3.43
CA GLN A 142 18.61 -2.28 2.15
C GLN A 142 17.67 -2.07 0.96
N ALA A 143 16.49 -2.70 0.97
CA ALA A 143 15.49 -2.57 -0.08
C ALA A 143 14.99 -1.13 -0.24
N VAL A 144 14.69 -0.46 0.88
CA VAL A 144 14.26 0.95 0.90
C VAL A 144 15.37 1.88 0.39
N ASN A 145 16.62 1.62 0.77
CA ASN A 145 17.75 2.50 0.43
C ASN A 145 18.36 2.25 -0.93
N LYS A 146 18.04 1.14 -1.60
CA LYS A 146 18.49 0.87 -2.98
C LYS A 146 18.22 2.08 -3.88
N THR A 147 19.18 2.37 -4.74
CA THR A 147 19.06 3.43 -5.75
C THR A 147 18.11 2.98 -6.84
N GLY A 148 17.32 3.93 -7.38
CA GLY A 148 16.19 3.59 -8.24
C GLY A 148 15.01 3.02 -7.43
N HIS A 149 13.80 3.11 -7.97
CA HIS A 149 12.60 2.56 -7.32
C HIS A 149 12.19 1.23 -7.95
N ASP A 150 13.21 0.42 -8.28
CA ASP A 150 13.12 -0.80 -9.07
C ASP A 150 13.04 -2.06 -8.19
N HIS A 151 13.03 -1.89 -6.86
CA HIS A 151 12.73 -2.99 -5.95
C HIS A 151 11.22 -3.25 -5.92
N ASP A 152 10.84 -4.52 -5.80
CA ASP A 152 9.45 -4.98 -5.69
C ASP A 152 8.67 -4.36 -4.51
N LEU A 153 9.37 -3.70 -3.59
CA LEU A 153 8.77 -2.96 -2.48
C LEU A 153 7.90 -1.80 -2.97
N TYR A 154 8.14 -1.29 -4.18
CA TYR A 154 7.40 -0.16 -4.76
C TYR A 154 6.43 -0.57 -5.88
N ASN A 155 6.29 -1.87 -6.19
CA ASN A 155 5.46 -2.33 -7.32
C ASN A 155 3.96 -2.15 -7.09
N PHE A 156 3.54 -1.99 -5.84
CA PHE A 156 2.15 -1.65 -5.49
C PHE A 156 1.77 -0.22 -5.94
N ILE A 157 2.73 0.64 -6.31
CA ILE A 157 2.49 2.03 -6.69
C ILE A 157 2.47 2.15 -8.22
N ASN A 158 1.34 2.60 -8.78
CA ASN A 158 1.18 2.85 -10.19
C ASN A 158 0.39 4.15 -10.46
N LYS A 159 0.36 4.62 -11.70
CA LYS A 159 -0.40 5.80 -12.13
C LYS A 159 -1.18 5.52 -13.42
N LEU A 160 -2.39 6.07 -13.52
CA LEU A 160 -3.26 5.96 -14.71
C LEU A 160 -4.06 7.24 -14.92
#